data_AF-A0A9N7VN06-F1
#
_entry.id   AF-A0A9N7VN06-F1
#
_cell.length_a   1.000
_cell.length_b   1.000
_cell.length_c   1.000
_cell.angle_alpha   90.00
_cell.angle_beta   90.00
_cell.angle_gamma   90.00
#
_symmetry.space_group_name_H-M   'P 1'
#
loop_
_entity.id
_entity.type
_entity.pdbx_description
1 polymer ?
#
loop_
_entity_poly.entity_id
_entity_poly.type
_entity_poly.pdbx_seq_one_letter_code
_entity_poly.pdbx_strand_id
1 'polypeptide(L)'
;MGDSEHSPMDVISKVSSAAKMVGLNVPTEAPAPVDGIWAGITQTQQSVTVPVAGDYLHMLRKAWNIPSGAPQFNAGCRRLTKNQYAPETGMGDMPPVEREMAALTSLGPERVTTNPRCPLKECDKSDRLVSRTYNAATRAARSGNALACILLAALRRTANPEDQDTMSLIDSALVTHSQLTRDIGAAISSAMISRRQIWLAQTTLPENIRKELTNMPVVPAHVFHPDSQGVLDKAEQSRRTRESVQRTFRGAASTRYKLRGSQPPHQSSSWARKEPWVNDRRRATGFTASGDSK
;
A
#
# COMPACT_ATOMS: atom_id res chain seq x y z
N MET A 1 -57.59 13.96 16.30
CA MET A 1 -56.87 14.45 15.11
C MET A 1 -56.13 15.70 15.54
N GLY A 2 -54.83 15.79 15.22
CA GLY A 2 -53.93 16.76 15.82
C GLY A 2 -52.48 16.33 15.56
N ASP A 3 -52.14 16.28 14.28
CA ASP A 3 -50.83 15.81 13.82
C ASP A 3 -49.77 16.88 14.09
N SER A 4 -48.76 16.51 14.89
CA SER A 4 -47.71 17.42 15.34
C SER A 4 -46.57 17.48 14.32
N GLU A 5 -46.66 18.41 13.37
CA GLU A 5 -45.61 18.67 12.39
C GLU A 5 -44.26 18.95 13.07
N HIS A 6 -43.28 18.06 12.86
CA HIS A 6 -41.93 18.22 13.41
C HIS A 6 -41.13 19.21 12.55
N SER A 7 -40.96 20.43 13.05
CA SER A 7 -40.38 21.54 12.30
C SER A 7 -38.91 21.31 11.89
N PRO A 8 -38.53 21.60 10.61
CA PRO A 8 -37.15 21.41 10.12
C PRO A 8 -36.10 22.30 10.80
N MET A 9 -36.53 23.28 11.61
CA MET A 9 -35.65 24.12 12.43
C MET A 9 -34.80 23.32 13.45
N ASP A 10 -35.28 22.16 13.89
CA ASP A 10 -34.66 21.38 14.96
C ASP A 10 -33.33 20.71 14.57
N VAL A 11 -33.21 20.16 13.35
CA VAL A 11 -31.96 19.49 12.91
C VAL A 11 -30.87 20.50 12.59
N ILE A 12 -31.20 21.59 11.88
CA ILE A 12 -30.25 22.63 11.51
C ILE A 12 -29.75 23.38 12.75
N SER A 13 -30.62 23.63 13.73
CA SER A 13 -30.21 24.24 15.01
C SER A 13 -29.33 23.30 15.84
N LYS A 14 -29.58 21.97 15.86
CA LYS A 14 -28.70 21.00 16.52
C LYS A 14 -27.30 20.95 15.89
N VAL A 15 -27.19 20.84 14.57
CA VAL A 15 -25.90 20.85 13.86
C VAL A 15 -25.17 22.19 14.03
N SER A 16 -25.89 23.31 13.91
CA SER A 16 -25.30 24.65 14.09
C SER A 16 -24.90 24.93 15.54
N SER A 17 -25.65 24.42 16.52
CA SER A 17 -25.32 24.52 17.94
C SER A 17 -24.06 23.71 18.25
N ALA A 18 -23.97 22.46 17.77
CA ALA A 18 -22.75 21.66 17.89
C ALA A 18 -21.53 22.33 17.22
N ALA A 19 -21.69 22.88 16.02
CA ALA A 19 -20.64 23.63 15.34
C ALA A 19 -20.22 24.90 16.13
N LYS A 20 -21.19 25.63 16.71
CA LYS A 20 -20.97 26.85 17.48
C LYS A 20 -20.40 26.61 18.87
N MET A 21 -20.74 25.49 19.51
CA MET A 21 -20.07 24.95 20.72
C MET A 21 -18.59 24.65 20.46
N VAL A 22 -18.21 24.38 19.21
CA VAL A 22 -16.82 24.15 18.75
C VAL A 22 -16.27 25.38 17.98
N GLY A 23 -16.99 26.51 17.98
CA GLY A 23 -16.51 27.81 17.50
C GLY A 23 -16.65 28.10 16.00
N LEU A 24 -17.53 27.43 15.26
CA LEU A 24 -17.57 27.44 13.79
C LEU A 24 -18.91 27.95 13.21
N ASN A 25 -18.85 28.78 12.16
CA ASN A 25 -20.00 29.34 11.43
C ASN A 25 -19.89 29.04 9.92
N VAL A 26 -21.00 28.71 9.22
CA VAL A 26 -21.01 28.34 7.79
C VAL A 26 -22.33 28.75 7.08
N PRO A 27 -22.31 29.35 5.86
CA PRO A 27 -23.46 29.58 4.98
C PRO A 27 -23.60 28.54 3.83
N THR A 28 -24.64 28.64 2.97
CA THR A 28 -25.31 27.41 2.46
C THR A 28 -26.14 27.55 1.13
N GLU A 29 -25.97 26.67 0.11
CA GLU A 29 -26.91 26.49 -1.07
C GLU A 29 -27.02 25.03 -1.68
N ALA A 30 -28.16 24.58 -2.30
CA ALA A 30 -28.68 23.15 -2.32
C ALA A 30 -29.22 22.46 -3.64
N PRO A 31 -29.08 21.11 -3.80
CA PRO A 31 -29.90 20.17 -4.66
C PRO A 31 -30.20 18.77 -4.00
N ALA A 32 -31.00 17.76 -4.45
CA ALA A 32 -32.03 17.44 -5.48
C ALA A 32 -33.23 16.50 -4.99
N PRO A 33 -33.32 15.15 -5.25
CA PRO A 33 -33.79 14.10 -4.25
C PRO A 33 -33.41 12.57 -4.48
N VAL A 34 -33.32 11.67 -3.45
CA VAL A 34 -33.19 10.16 -3.57
C VAL A 34 -33.55 9.28 -2.33
N ASP A 35 -33.87 7.98 -2.53
CA ASP A 35 -34.31 6.94 -1.54
C ASP A 35 -33.28 5.83 -1.16
N GLY A 36 -33.55 5.03 -0.10
CA GLY A 36 -32.75 3.89 0.42
C GLY A 36 -32.68 3.80 1.97
N ILE A 37 -31.71 3.07 2.55
CA ILE A 37 -31.25 3.37 3.95
C ILE A 37 -30.76 4.82 4.03
N TRP A 38 -30.24 5.30 2.90
CA TRP A 38 -29.82 6.67 2.66
C TRP A 38 -30.98 7.60 2.23
N ALA A 39 -32.25 7.16 2.24
CA ALA A 39 -33.43 7.99 1.93
C ALA A 39 -33.53 9.26 2.79
N GLY A 40 -33.17 9.12 4.06
CA GLY A 40 -33.15 10.23 5.01
C GLY A 40 -32.15 11.33 4.63
N ILE A 41 -31.22 11.07 3.70
CA ILE A 41 -30.47 12.11 3.01
C ILE A 41 -31.39 12.72 1.95
N THR A 42 -32.33 13.54 2.44
CA THR A 42 -33.06 14.51 1.63
C THR A 42 -32.03 15.39 0.95
N GLN A 43 -31.77 15.04 -0.31
CA GLN A 43 -30.99 15.81 -1.26
C GLN A 43 -31.76 17.13 -1.44
N THR A 44 -31.54 18.09 -0.56
CA THR A 44 -31.76 19.55 -0.69
C THR A 44 -31.05 20.23 0.49
N GLN A 45 -30.10 19.53 1.09
CA GLN A 45 -29.19 20.09 2.08
C GLN A 45 -28.29 21.08 1.37
N GLN A 46 -28.39 22.31 1.81
CA GLN A 46 -27.53 23.35 1.31
C GLN A 46 -26.09 23.14 1.82
N SER A 47 -25.11 23.49 0.99
CA SER A 47 -23.74 22.97 1.02
C SER A 47 -22.86 23.52 2.16
N VAL A 48 -23.07 22.99 3.37
CA VAL A 48 -22.22 23.26 4.55
C VAL A 48 -20.81 22.73 4.33
N THR A 49 -19.83 23.62 4.15
CA THR A 49 -18.40 23.26 4.20
C THR A 49 -17.96 23.07 5.65
N VAL A 50 -17.97 21.81 6.13
CA VAL A 50 -17.43 21.45 7.45
C VAL A 50 -15.89 21.51 7.41
N PRO A 51 -15.22 22.29 8.28
CA PRO A 51 -13.76 22.34 8.31
C PRO A 51 -13.18 21.03 8.88
N VAL A 52 -12.07 20.57 8.29
CA VAL A 52 -11.49 19.26 8.66
C VAL A 52 -10.69 19.37 9.96
N ALA A 53 -11.07 18.57 10.97
CA ALA A 53 -10.39 18.53 12.25
C ALA A 53 -8.93 18.04 12.15
N GLY A 54 -8.04 18.63 12.96
CA GLY A 54 -6.59 18.37 12.89
C GLY A 54 -6.19 16.96 13.35
N ASP A 55 -6.91 16.39 14.31
CA ASP A 55 -6.77 15.03 14.80
C ASP A 55 -7.23 13.99 13.76
N TYR A 56 -8.33 14.27 13.05
CA TYR A 56 -8.77 13.49 11.90
C TYR A 56 -7.69 13.46 10.81
N LEU A 57 -7.12 14.63 10.46
CA LEU A 57 -6.00 14.71 9.53
C LEU A 57 -4.76 13.95 10.03
N HIS A 58 -4.47 13.99 11.33
CA HIS A 58 -3.37 13.21 11.92
C HIS A 58 -3.63 11.70 11.79
N MET A 59 -4.83 11.21 12.12
CA MET A 59 -5.20 9.79 11.98
C MET A 59 -5.14 9.32 10.51
N LEU A 60 -5.67 10.12 9.59
CA LEU A 60 -5.66 9.85 8.15
C LEU A 60 -4.23 9.76 7.59
N ARG A 61 -3.38 10.73 7.96
CA ARG A 61 -2.00 10.85 7.47
C ARG A 61 -1.01 9.94 8.22
N LYS A 62 -1.41 9.28 9.31
CA LYS A 62 -0.52 8.40 10.10
C LYS A 62 0.11 7.27 9.25
N ALA A 63 -0.63 6.74 8.28
CA ALA A 63 -0.12 5.74 7.33
C ALA A 63 0.85 6.33 6.29
N TRP A 64 0.73 7.63 5.98
CA TRP A 64 1.49 8.31 4.92
C TRP A 64 2.95 8.51 5.30
N ASN A 65 3.28 8.55 6.59
CA ASN A 65 4.65 8.66 7.09
C ASN A 65 5.46 7.37 6.88
N ILE A 66 4.81 6.20 6.83
CA ILE A 66 5.45 4.90 6.60
C ILE A 66 4.61 4.10 5.59
N PRO A 67 4.59 4.49 4.29
CA PRO A 67 3.59 4.02 3.33
C PRO A 67 3.52 2.51 3.15
N SER A 68 4.67 1.82 3.26
CA SER A 68 4.80 0.37 3.12
C SER A 68 4.60 -0.43 4.42
N GLY A 69 4.47 0.26 5.57
CA GLY A 69 4.30 -0.38 6.89
C GLY A 69 3.06 -1.27 6.99
N ALA A 70 2.98 -2.07 8.06
CA ALA A 70 1.82 -2.93 8.31
C ALA A 70 0.54 -2.11 8.57
N PRO A 71 -0.65 -2.59 8.16
CA PRO A 71 -1.92 -1.93 8.48
C PRO A 71 -2.10 -1.75 9.98
N GLN A 72 -2.32 -0.51 10.42
CA GLN A 72 -2.55 -0.22 11.84
C GLN A 72 -4.00 -0.48 12.20
N PHE A 73 -4.22 -1.33 13.20
CA PHE A 73 -5.52 -1.92 13.45
C PHE A 73 -5.87 -1.93 14.94
N ASN A 74 -7.01 -1.34 15.32
CA ASN A 74 -7.53 -1.38 16.69
C ASN A 74 -8.17 -2.74 16.98
N ALA A 75 -7.63 -3.48 17.96
CA ALA A 75 -8.13 -4.81 18.34
C ALA A 75 -9.64 -4.85 18.65
N GLY A 76 -10.22 -3.77 19.21
CA GLY A 76 -11.66 -3.68 19.46
C GLY A 76 -12.49 -3.77 18.16
N CYS A 77 -12.07 -3.03 17.13
CA CYS A 77 -12.72 -3.03 15.81
C CYS A 77 -12.61 -4.38 15.09
N ARG A 78 -11.73 -5.30 15.52
CA ARG A 78 -11.49 -6.57 14.79
C ARG A 78 -12.73 -7.45 14.77
N ARG A 79 -13.58 -7.35 15.79
CA ARG A 79 -14.86 -8.06 15.86
C ARG A 79 -15.92 -7.46 14.93
N LEU A 80 -15.81 -6.18 14.60
CA LEU A 80 -16.76 -5.45 13.74
C LEU A 80 -16.40 -5.56 12.25
N THR A 81 -15.11 -5.57 11.90
CA THR A 81 -14.66 -5.63 10.48
C THR A 81 -14.36 -7.04 9.97
N LYS A 82 -14.29 -8.05 10.86
CA LYS A 82 -14.03 -9.47 10.51
C LYS A 82 -15.33 -10.27 10.33
N ASN A 83 -16.43 -9.61 10.00
CA ASN A 83 -17.60 -10.26 9.42
C ASN A 83 -17.18 -10.98 8.13
N GLN A 84 -17.67 -12.20 7.93
CA GLN A 84 -17.43 -12.96 6.71
C GLN A 84 -18.40 -12.47 5.64
N TYR A 85 -18.08 -11.32 5.05
CA TYR A 85 -18.77 -10.82 3.87
C TYR A 85 -18.52 -11.81 2.72
N ALA A 86 -19.61 -12.33 2.15
CA ALA A 86 -19.54 -13.27 1.04
C ALA A 86 -18.89 -12.59 -0.19
N PRO A 87 -18.11 -13.29 -1.03
CA PRO A 87 -17.32 -12.68 -2.11
C PRO A 87 -18.13 -11.77 -3.05
N GLU A 88 -19.39 -12.14 -3.30
CA GLU A 88 -20.36 -11.49 -4.17
C GLU A 88 -20.73 -10.07 -3.70
N THR A 89 -20.47 -9.75 -2.42
CA THR A 89 -20.71 -8.42 -1.85
C THR A 89 -19.66 -7.37 -2.24
N GLY A 90 -18.51 -7.78 -2.83
CA GLY A 90 -17.38 -6.89 -3.11
C GLY A 90 -16.68 -6.31 -1.87
N MET A 91 -17.06 -6.71 -0.66
CA MET A 91 -16.45 -6.25 0.61
C MET A 91 -15.37 -7.20 1.14
N GLY A 92 -14.99 -8.23 0.36
CA GLY A 92 -13.92 -9.17 0.68
C GLY A 92 -12.51 -8.55 0.61
N ASP A 93 -11.50 -9.40 0.60
CA ASP A 93 -10.16 -9.01 0.14
C ASP A 93 -10.08 -9.23 -1.39
N MET A 94 -9.06 -8.68 -2.06
CA MET A 94 -8.92 -8.66 -3.53
C MET A 94 -9.09 -10.07 -4.13
N PRO A 95 -10.03 -10.27 -5.08
CA PRO A 95 -10.19 -11.56 -5.75
C PRO A 95 -8.92 -11.93 -6.55
N PRO A 96 -8.58 -13.23 -6.64
CA PRO A 96 -7.55 -13.69 -7.56
C PRO A 96 -8.03 -13.54 -9.01
N VAL A 97 -7.10 -13.28 -9.94
CA VAL A 97 -7.41 -13.28 -11.38
C VAL A 97 -7.83 -14.68 -11.82
N GLU A 98 -8.84 -14.75 -12.69
CA GLU A 98 -9.41 -15.98 -13.22
C GLU A 98 -8.33 -16.83 -13.92
N ARG A 99 -8.39 -18.16 -13.73
CA ARG A 99 -7.38 -19.09 -14.26
C ARG A 99 -7.31 -19.03 -15.78
N GLU A 100 -8.46 -18.85 -16.42
CA GLU A 100 -8.67 -18.80 -17.86
C GLU A 100 -8.01 -17.54 -18.42
N MET A 101 -8.19 -16.39 -17.76
CA MET A 101 -7.55 -15.13 -18.12
C MET A 101 -6.04 -15.15 -17.86
N ALA A 102 -5.59 -15.77 -16.77
CA ALA A 102 -4.18 -15.96 -16.46
C ALA A 102 -3.47 -16.92 -17.44
N ALA A 103 -4.18 -17.91 -18.00
CA ALA A 103 -3.65 -18.84 -18.99
C ALA A 103 -3.29 -18.17 -20.33
N LEU A 104 -3.93 -17.05 -20.67
CA LEU A 104 -3.63 -16.23 -21.84
C LEU A 104 -2.32 -15.41 -21.69
N THR A 105 -1.73 -15.36 -20.49
CA THR A 105 -0.46 -14.67 -20.25
C THR A 105 0.74 -15.53 -20.68
N SER A 106 1.94 -14.96 -20.69
CA SER A 106 3.20 -15.62 -21.06
C SER A 106 3.65 -16.78 -20.14
N LEU A 107 2.79 -17.25 -19.24
CA LEU A 107 2.97 -18.45 -18.43
C LEU A 107 2.39 -19.71 -19.11
N GLY A 108 1.35 -19.55 -19.93
CA GLY A 108 0.57 -20.66 -20.51
C GLY A 108 -0.29 -21.41 -19.48
N PRO A 109 -1.27 -22.21 -19.93
CA PRO A 109 -2.28 -22.84 -19.07
C PRO A 109 -1.68 -23.77 -18.00
N GLU A 110 -0.64 -24.55 -18.34
CA GLU A 110 -0.02 -25.53 -17.43
C GLU A 110 0.63 -24.90 -16.19
N ARG A 111 0.94 -23.60 -16.21
CA ARG A 111 1.64 -22.90 -15.12
C ARG A 111 0.73 -22.02 -14.27
N VAL A 112 -0.60 -22.09 -14.49
CA VAL A 112 -1.57 -21.25 -13.78
C VAL A 112 -1.90 -21.85 -12.40
N THR A 113 -1.19 -21.36 -11.39
CA THR A 113 -1.48 -21.62 -9.96
C THR A 113 -2.88 -21.14 -9.54
N THR A 114 -3.35 -21.55 -8.37
CA THR A 114 -4.66 -21.14 -7.79
C THR A 114 -4.76 -19.66 -7.39
N ASN A 115 -3.64 -18.92 -7.35
CA ASN A 115 -3.61 -17.47 -7.22
C ASN A 115 -2.53 -16.91 -8.16
N PRO A 116 -2.84 -16.76 -9.45
CA PRO A 116 -1.88 -16.37 -10.47
C PRO A 116 -1.39 -14.94 -10.27
N ARG A 117 -0.12 -14.69 -10.61
CA ARG A 117 0.51 -13.36 -10.54
C ARG A 117 0.94 -12.91 -11.92
N CYS A 118 1.00 -11.60 -12.14
CA CYS A 118 1.47 -11.06 -13.41
C CYS A 118 2.91 -11.51 -13.72
N PRO A 119 3.21 -12.08 -14.91
CA PRO A 119 4.57 -12.57 -15.22
C PRO A 119 5.62 -11.45 -15.36
N LEU A 120 5.21 -10.21 -15.65
CA LEU A 120 6.13 -9.07 -15.69
C LEU A 120 6.38 -8.54 -14.27
N LYS A 121 7.65 -8.60 -13.82
CA LYS A 121 8.08 -8.22 -12.46
C LYS A 121 7.62 -6.82 -12.01
N GLU A 122 7.67 -5.82 -12.87
CA GLU A 122 7.23 -4.45 -12.52
C GLU A 122 5.70 -4.32 -12.47
N CYS A 123 4.98 -5.18 -13.18
CA CYS A 123 3.52 -5.31 -13.10
C CYS A 123 3.10 -6.06 -11.83
N ASP A 124 3.76 -7.18 -11.46
CA ASP A 124 3.57 -7.87 -10.18
C ASP A 124 3.80 -6.96 -8.96
N LYS A 125 4.84 -6.11 -9.00
CA LYS A 125 5.01 -5.05 -7.98
C LYS A 125 3.81 -4.11 -7.90
N SER A 126 3.30 -3.67 -9.05
CA SER A 126 2.19 -2.72 -9.15
C SER A 126 0.87 -3.34 -8.68
N ASP A 127 0.58 -4.55 -9.15
CA ASP A 127 -0.58 -5.37 -8.80
C ASP A 127 -0.69 -5.65 -7.30
N ARG A 128 0.43 -6.00 -6.64
CA ARG A 128 0.47 -6.14 -5.17
C ARG A 128 0.11 -4.84 -4.43
N LEU A 129 0.44 -3.67 -4.99
CA LEU A 129 0.11 -2.37 -4.41
C LEU A 129 -1.35 -1.99 -4.69
N VAL A 130 -1.90 -2.37 -5.85
CA VAL A 130 -3.35 -2.27 -6.16
C VAL A 130 -4.15 -3.19 -5.24
N SER A 131 -3.76 -4.46 -5.07
CA SER A 131 -4.32 -5.41 -4.10
C SER A 131 -4.29 -4.87 -2.67
N ARG A 132 -3.15 -4.29 -2.24
CA ARG A 132 -3.02 -3.62 -0.93
C ARG A 132 -3.98 -2.42 -0.79
N THR A 133 -4.18 -1.66 -1.86
CA THR A 133 -5.12 -0.53 -1.92
C THR A 133 -6.56 -1.00 -1.80
N TYR A 134 -6.95 -2.01 -2.58
CA TYR A 134 -8.29 -2.63 -2.53
C TYR A 134 -8.59 -3.17 -1.14
N ASN A 135 -7.69 -3.97 -0.56
CA ASN A 135 -7.89 -4.54 0.78
C ASN A 135 -8.03 -3.47 1.87
N ALA A 136 -7.41 -2.30 1.70
CA ALA A 136 -7.61 -1.16 2.60
C ALA A 136 -8.96 -0.47 2.37
N ALA A 137 -9.36 -0.27 1.12
CA ALA A 137 -10.66 0.28 0.76
C ALA A 137 -11.82 -0.62 1.23
N THR A 138 -11.72 -1.95 1.13
CA THR A 138 -12.78 -2.84 1.63
C THR A 138 -12.79 -2.94 3.15
N ARG A 139 -11.65 -2.82 3.86
CA ARG A 139 -11.67 -2.66 5.33
C ARG A 139 -12.32 -1.34 5.75
N ALA A 140 -12.10 -0.26 5.00
CA ALA A 140 -12.81 0.99 5.20
C ALA A 140 -14.33 0.82 4.96
N ALA A 141 -14.76 0.24 3.83
CA ALA A 141 -16.17 -0.03 3.55
C ALA A 141 -16.85 -0.88 4.65
N ARG A 142 -16.21 -1.96 5.09
CA ARG A 142 -16.67 -2.81 6.21
C ARG A 142 -16.79 -2.02 7.52
N SER A 143 -15.86 -1.11 7.80
CA SER A 143 -15.92 -0.21 8.95
C SER A 143 -17.05 0.81 8.85
N GLY A 144 -17.30 1.36 7.65
CA GLY A 144 -18.41 2.28 7.37
C GLY A 144 -19.78 1.63 7.53
N ASN A 145 -19.93 0.38 7.06
CA ASN A 145 -21.14 -0.41 7.28
C ASN A 145 -21.39 -0.67 8.77
N ALA A 146 -20.37 -1.12 9.52
CA ALA A 146 -20.47 -1.29 10.96
C ALA A 146 -20.83 0.03 11.69
N LEU A 147 -20.22 1.15 11.31
CA LEU A 147 -20.52 2.48 11.84
C LEU A 147 -22.00 2.87 11.61
N ALA A 148 -22.53 2.67 10.40
CA ALA A 148 -23.93 2.94 10.09
C ALA A 148 -24.89 2.08 10.92
N CYS A 149 -24.59 0.80 11.11
CA CYS A 149 -25.39 -0.09 11.98
C CYS A 149 -25.38 0.37 13.44
N ILE A 150 -24.22 0.77 13.98
CA ILE A 150 -24.09 1.24 15.37
C ILE A 150 -24.86 2.55 15.58
N LEU A 151 -24.75 3.50 14.64
CA LEU A 151 -25.48 4.78 14.71
C LEU A 151 -27.00 4.57 14.59
N LEU A 152 -27.46 3.68 13.70
CA LEU A 152 -28.89 3.33 13.60
C LEU A 152 -29.41 2.64 14.88
N ALA A 153 -28.59 1.80 15.53
CA ALA A 153 -28.94 1.22 16.82
C ALA A 153 -29.03 2.30 17.92
N ALA A 154 -28.08 3.24 17.98
CA ALA A 154 -28.11 4.35 18.93
C ALA A 154 -29.36 5.22 18.75
N LEU A 155 -29.71 5.59 17.51
CA LEU A 155 -30.92 6.35 17.21
C LEU A 155 -32.20 5.62 17.63
N ARG A 156 -32.27 4.30 17.43
CA ARG A 156 -33.41 3.47 17.88
C ARG A 156 -33.48 3.37 19.41
N ARG A 157 -32.35 3.32 20.11
CA ARG A 157 -32.30 3.38 21.57
C ARG A 157 -32.75 4.74 22.11
N THR A 158 -32.35 5.85 21.49
CA THR A 158 -32.81 7.18 21.91
C THR A 158 -34.31 7.41 21.74
N ALA A 159 -35.02 6.57 20.98
CA ALA A 159 -36.48 6.59 20.89
C ALA A 159 -37.18 5.80 22.03
N ASN A 160 -36.46 4.93 22.74
CA ASN A 160 -36.96 4.08 23.81
C ASN A 160 -36.29 4.47 25.15
N PRO A 161 -36.92 5.31 26.00
CA PRO A 161 -36.25 5.96 27.14
C PRO A 161 -35.80 5.02 28.29
N GLU A 162 -36.04 3.72 28.20
CA GLU A 162 -35.54 2.72 29.16
C GLU A 162 -34.10 2.24 28.86
N ASP A 163 -33.59 2.48 27.64
CA ASP A 163 -32.37 1.85 27.13
C ASP A 163 -31.09 2.66 27.45
N GLN A 164 -30.53 2.43 28.66
CA GLN A 164 -29.36 3.14 29.24
C GLN A 164 -28.06 3.05 28.40
N ASP A 165 -27.93 2.07 27.51
CA ASP A 165 -26.67 1.71 26.82
C ASP A 165 -26.42 2.53 25.51
N THR A 166 -26.90 3.76 25.44
CA THR A 166 -26.76 4.63 24.25
C THR A 166 -25.35 5.23 24.13
N MET A 167 -24.73 5.67 25.23
CA MET A 167 -23.37 6.26 25.20
C MET A 167 -22.30 5.25 24.75
N SER A 168 -22.44 3.99 25.17
CA SER A 168 -21.62 2.85 24.76
C SER A 168 -21.63 2.62 23.24
N LEU A 169 -22.79 2.82 22.59
CA LEU A 169 -22.90 2.78 21.13
C LEU A 169 -22.23 4.00 20.47
N ILE A 170 -22.32 5.20 21.06
CA ILE A 170 -21.64 6.40 20.55
C ILE A 170 -20.11 6.24 20.64
N ASP A 171 -19.58 5.75 21.76
CA ASP A 171 -18.15 5.43 21.90
C ASP A 171 -17.72 4.35 20.90
N SER A 172 -18.54 3.31 20.71
CA SER A 172 -18.31 2.27 19.70
C SER A 172 -18.32 2.82 18.27
N ALA A 173 -19.17 3.81 17.98
CA ALA A 173 -19.19 4.52 16.71
C ALA A 173 -17.93 5.35 16.50
N LEU A 174 -17.50 6.15 17.49
CA LEU A 174 -16.25 6.93 17.43
C LEU A 174 -15.02 6.03 17.25
N VAL A 175 -14.96 4.92 18.00
CA VAL A 175 -13.90 3.90 17.87
C VAL A 175 -13.88 3.29 16.46
N THR A 176 -15.05 2.95 15.90
CA THR A 176 -15.19 2.40 14.54
C THR A 176 -14.81 3.43 13.48
N HIS A 177 -15.23 4.69 13.63
CA HIS A 177 -14.82 5.80 12.77
C HIS A 177 -13.30 6.02 12.81
N SER A 178 -12.66 5.87 13.97
CA SER A 178 -11.20 5.97 14.09
C SER A 178 -10.47 4.91 13.27
N GLN A 179 -11.06 3.72 13.08
CA GLN A 179 -10.50 2.67 12.24
C GLN A 179 -10.79 2.91 10.75
N LEU A 180 -12.03 3.31 10.41
CA LEU A 180 -12.43 3.77 9.07
C LEU A 180 -11.44 4.81 8.52
N THR A 181 -11.13 5.86 9.29
CA THR A 181 -10.19 6.92 8.90
C THR A 181 -8.77 6.40 8.66
N ARG A 182 -8.29 5.43 9.47
CA ARG A 182 -6.97 4.82 9.29
C ARG A 182 -6.91 3.93 8.04
N ASP A 183 -7.96 3.17 7.75
CA ASP A 183 -8.01 2.31 6.57
C ASP A 183 -8.19 3.12 5.27
N ILE A 184 -8.94 4.22 5.28
CA ILE A 184 -8.93 5.22 4.19
C ILE A 184 -7.52 5.80 4.02
N GLY A 185 -6.87 6.20 5.12
CA GLY A 185 -5.50 6.70 5.11
C GLY A 185 -4.50 5.71 4.49
N ALA A 186 -4.62 4.43 4.83
CA ALA A 186 -3.82 3.35 4.27
C ALA A 186 -4.15 3.06 2.79
N ALA A 187 -5.42 3.21 2.37
CA ALA A 187 -5.82 3.08 0.97
C ALA A 187 -5.22 4.20 0.11
N ILE A 188 -5.39 5.47 0.52
CA ILE A 188 -4.79 6.63 -0.17
C ILE A 188 -3.26 6.49 -0.23
N SER A 189 -2.63 6.12 0.88
CA SER A 189 -1.18 5.89 0.93
C SER A 189 -0.77 4.80 -0.06
N SER A 190 -1.48 3.67 -0.09
CA SER A 190 -1.15 2.55 -0.99
C SER A 190 -1.35 2.93 -2.46
N ALA A 191 -2.40 3.67 -2.80
CA ALA A 191 -2.65 4.17 -4.14
C ALA A 191 -1.52 5.12 -4.64
N MET A 192 -0.96 5.95 -3.75
CA MET A 192 0.19 6.79 -4.08
C MET A 192 1.46 5.97 -4.32
N ILE A 193 1.70 4.90 -3.57
CA ILE A 193 2.81 3.97 -3.83
C ILE A 193 2.61 3.27 -5.18
N SER A 194 1.40 2.80 -5.50
CA SER A 194 1.06 2.23 -6.82
C SER A 194 1.40 3.21 -7.95
N ARG A 195 0.97 4.47 -7.81
CA ARG A 195 1.24 5.53 -8.80
C ARG A 195 2.74 5.79 -8.96
N ARG A 196 3.51 5.86 -7.86
CA ARG A 196 4.98 5.99 -7.92
C ARG A 196 5.64 4.82 -8.65
N GLN A 197 5.24 3.58 -8.32
CA GLN A 197 5.78 2.37 -8.94
C GLN A 197 5.50 2.34 -10.45
N ILE A 198 4.30 2.73 -10.90
CA ILE A 198 3.96 2.81 -12.34
C ILE A 198 4.86 3.78 -13.11
N TRP A 199 5.18 4.94 -12.54
CA TRP A 199 6.11 5.90 -13.16
C TRP A 199 7.57 5.44 -13.07
N LEU A 200 8.01 4.94 -11.92
CA LEU A 200 9.40 4.48 -11.72
C LEU A 200 9.72 3.22 -12.52
N ALA A 201 8.75 2.34 -12.78
CA ALA A 201 8.90 1.17 -13.65
C ALA A 201 9.41 1.53 -15.06
N GLN A 202 9.04 2.71 -15.56
CA GLN A 202 9.41 3.23 -16.88
C GLN A 202 10.79 3.92 -16.89
N THR A 203 11.41 4.14 -15.73
CA THR A 203 12.72 4.79 -15.61
C THR A 203 13.87 3.80 -15.67
N THR A 204 15.02 4.25 -16.18
CA THR A 204 16.31 3.54 -16.15
C THR A 204 17.01 3.61 -14.78
N LEU A 205 16.33 4.09 -13.73
CA LEU A 205 16.91 4.26 -12.40
C LEU A 205 17.25 2.90 -11.74
N PRO A 206 18.36 2.82 -10.99
CA PRO A 206 18.70 1.63 -10.21
C PRO A 206 17.59 1.22 -9.23
N GLU A 207 17.40 -0.09 -9.05
CA GLU A 207 16.32 -0.66 -8.22
C GLU A 207 16.30 -0.12 -6.77
N ASN A 208 17.47 0.18 -6.19
CA ASN A 208 17.56 0.78 -4.86
C ASN A 208 16.98 2.21 -4.84
N ILE A 209 17.26 3.03 -5.86
CA ILE A 209 16.73 4.39 -5.99
C ILE A 209 15.23 4.35 -6.27
N ARG A 210 14.76 3.45 -7.14
CA ARG A 210 13.32 3.22 -7.36
C ARG A 210 12.60 2.78 -6.09
N LYS A 211 13.22 1.90 -5.29
CA LYS A 211 12.69 1.48 -3.98
C LYS A 211 12.64 2.65 -3.00
N GLU A 212 13.68 3.47 -2.91
CA GLU A 212 13.73 4.65 -2.04
C GLU A 212 12.63 5.65 -2.40
N LEU A 213 12.58 6.10 -3.66
CA LEU A 213 11.57 7.04 -4.18
C LEU A 213 10.13 6.54 -4.02
N THR A 214 9.91 5.23 -4.21
CA THR A 214 8.60 4.58 -3.97
C THR A 214 8.18 4.68 -2.50
N ASN A 215 9.11 4.51 -1.55
CA ASN A 215 8.85 4.38 -0.12
C ASN A 215 8.98 5.66 0.72
N MET A 216 9.38 6.80 0.12
CA MET A 216 9.38 8.12 0.81
C MET A 216 8.00 8.43 1.43
N PRO A 217 7.88 9.34 2.41
CA PRO A 217 6.56 9.75 2.92
C PRO A 217 5.60 10.22 1.80
N VAL A 218 4.31 10.01 2.00
CA VAL A 218 3.26 10.60 1.16
C VAL A 218 2.85 11.94 1.76
N VAL A 219 2.76 12.97 0.93
CA VAL A 219 2.34 14.33 1.33
C VAL A 219 1.13 14.76 0.50
N PRO A 220 0.31 15.72 0.97
CA PRO A 220 -0.77 16.29 0.17
C PRO A 220 -0.27 16.82 -1.18
N ALA A 221 -1.12 16.79 -2.21
CA ALA A 221 -0.91 17.33 -3.55
C ALA A 221 0.27 16.78 -4.39
N HIS A 222 1.24 16.05 -3.83
CA HIS A 222 2.41 15.55 -4.59
C HIS A 222 2.47 14.01 -4.67
N VAL A 223 2.67 13.49 -5.88
CA VAL A 223 2.88 12.04 -6.11
C VAL A 223 4.21 11.59 -5.50
N PHE A 224 5.30 12.29 -5.81
CA PHE A 224 6.62 12.07 -5.19
C PHE A 224 6.85 13.11 -4.08
N HIS A 225 7.65 12.76 -3.07
CA HIS A 225 8.02 13.69 -2.00
C HIS A 225 8.83 14.87 -2.56
N PRO A 226 8.72 16.11 -2.04
CA PRO A 226 9.52 17.24 -2.52
C PRO A 226 11.04 16.95 -2.55
N ASP A 227 11.55 16.32 -1.49
CA ASP A 227 12.96 15.94 -1.35
C ASP A 227 13.45 14.86 -2.33
N SER A 228 12.57 14.33 -3.20
CA SER A 228 12.93 13.31 -4.20
C SER A 228 14.04 13.77 -5.15
N GLN A 229 14.14 15.07 -5.44
CA GLN A 229 15.26 15.63 -6.21
C GLN A 229 16.60 15.37 -5.49
N GLY A 230 16.66 15.62 -4.17
CA GLY A 230 17.84 15.33 -3.36
C GLY A 230 18.21 13.84 -3.25
N VAL A 231 17.31 12.91 -3.61
CA VAL A 231 17.62 11.49 -3.79
C VAL A 231 18.22 11.23 -5.18
N LEU A 232 17.67 11.84 -6.22
CA LEU A 232 18.18 11.76 -7.60
C LEU A 232 19.58 12.39 -7.72
N ASP A 233 19.81 13.55 -7.11
CA ASP A 233 21.11 14.23 -7.09
C ASP A 233 22.19 13.36 -6.42
N LYS A 234 21.88 12.74 -5.28
CA LYS A 234 22.79 11.80 -4.60
C LYS A 234 23.09 10.57 -5.46
N ALA A 235 22.11 10.06 -6.20
CA ALA A 235 22.29 8.93 -7.11
C ALA A 235 23.22 9.30 -8.29
N GLU A 236 23.01 10.47 -8.90
CA GLU A 236 23.81 10.98 -10.00
C GLU A 236 25.24 11.34 -9.57
N GLN A 237 25.40 12.00 -8.42
CA GLN A 237 26.70 12.27 -7.80
C GLN A 237 27.47 10.96 -7.54
N SER A 238 26.79 9.93 -7.03
CA SER A 238 27.37 8.59 -6.80
C SER A 238 27.78 7.91 -8.10
N ARG A 239 26.97 8.03 -9.17
CA ARG A 239 27.30 7.52 -10.51
C ARG A 239 28.56 8.20 -11.07
N ARG A 240 28.61 9.55 -11.06
CA ARG A 240 29.76 10.33 -11.53
C ARG A 240 31.04 9.98 -10.78
N THR A 241 30.96 9.83 -9.46
CA THR A 241 32.09 9.41 -8.61
C THR A 241 32.59 8.01 -9.00
N ARG A 242 31.68 7.03 -9.14
CA ARG A 242 32.02 5.66 -9.55
C ARG A 242 32.67 5.62 -10.94
N GLU A 243 32.18 6.40 -11.89
CA GLU A 243 32.77 6.48 -13.23
C GLU A 243 34.16 7.14 -13.22
N SER A 244 34.35 8.21 -12.44
CA SER A 244 35.65 8.87 -12.30
C SER A 244 36.72 7.91 -11.73
N VAL A 245 36.34 7.18 -10.67
CA VAL A 245 37.16 6.10 -10.08
C VAL A 245 37.48 5.04 -11.14
N GLN A 246 36.48 4.54 -11.87
CA GLN A 246 36.69 3.52 -12.90
C GLN A 246 37.59 4.00 -14.06
N ARG A 247 37.49 5.27 -14.48
CA ARG A 247 38.39 5.87 -15.48
C ARG A 247 39.83 5.90 -14.97
N THR A 248 40.04 6.38 -13.74
CA THR A 248 41.37 6.49 -13.11
C THR A 248 42.06 5.11 -12.99
N PHE A 249 41.36 4.11 -12.47
CA PHE A 249 41.94 2.77 -12.31
C PHE A 249 42.10 2.01 -13.64
N ARG A 250 41.24 2.22 -14.65
CA ARG A 250 41.46 1.68 -16.02
C ARG A 250 42.66 2.33 -16.71
N GLY A 251 42.88 3.64 -16.52
CA GLY A 251 44.06 4.34 -17.01
C GLY A 251 45.35 3.74 -16.44
N ALA A 252 45.41 3.60 -15.11
CA ALA A 252 46.56 3.01 -14.41
C ALA A 252 46.87 1.56 -14.85
N ALA A 253 45.86 0.76 -15.21
CA ALA A 253 46.06 -0.57 -15.76
C ALA A 253 46.66 -0.53 -17.17
N SER A 254 46.19 0.37 -18.04
CA SER A 254 46.69 0.50 -19.43
C SER A 254 48.16 0.90 -19.49
N THR A 255 48.60 1.84 -18.64
CA THR A 255 49.98 2.35 -18.64
C THR A 255 51.02 1.27 -18.31
N ARG A 256 50.70 0.29 -17.44
CA ARG A 256 51.64 -0.77 -17.06
C ARG A 256 52.02 -1.70 -18.22
N TYR A 257 51.16 -1.88 -19.22
CA TYR A 257 51.45 -2.72 -20.38
C TYR A 257 52.31 -2.05 -21.47
N LYS A 258 52.54 -0.72 -21.39
CA LYS A 258 53.38 0.00 -22.37
C LYS A 258 54.84 0.23 -21.95
N LEU A 259 55.23 -0.21 -20.75
CA LEU A 259 56.60 -0.03 -20.21
C LEU A 259 57.47 -1.30 -20.25
N ARG A 260 57.13 -2.29 -21.08
CA ARG A 260 57.93 -3.52 -21.27
C ARG A 260 57.93 -3.98 -22.74
N GLY A 261 58.60 -3.21 -23.61
CA GLY A 261 58.58 -3.42 -25.07
C GLY A 261 59.84 -2.98 -25.80
N SER A 262 60.97 -3.66 -25.57
CA SER A 262 62.21 -3.57 -26.37
C SER A 262 62.99 -4.89 -26.17
N GLN A 263 62.71 -5.92 -26.97
CA GLN A 263 63.49 -6.35 -28.16
C GLN A 263 64.59 -7.39 -27.83
N PRO A 264 65.00 -8.26 -28.79
CA PRO A 264 64.17 -8.95 -29.79
C PRO A 264 64.46 -10.49 -29.77
N PRO A 265 64.65 -11.29 -30.86
CA PRO A 265 64.22 -12.70 -30.84
C PRO A 265 65.35 -13.74 -30.78
N HIS A 266 65.02 -15.01 -30.48
CA HIS A 266 65.83 -16.14 -30.93
C HIS A 266 64.98 -17.38 -31.27
N GLN A 267 65.63 -18.37 -31.89
CA GLN A 267 65.02 -19.38 -32.75
C GLN A 267 64.51 -20.65 -32.05
N SER A 268 63.89 -21.51 -32.86
CA SER A 268 63.34 -22.84 -32.55
C SER A 268 64.31 -23.86 -31.93
N SER A 269 63.77 -24.75 -31.10
CA SER A 269 64.15 -26.18 -31.13
C SER A 269 63.01 -27.07 -30.64
N SER A 270 62.68 -28.14 -31.38
CA SER A 270 61.61 -29.08 -31.05
C SER A 270 62.15 -30.44 -30.58
N TRP A 271 61.99 -30.75 -29.29
CA TRP A 271 62.11 -32.11 -28.74
C TRP A 271 61.04 -32.22 -27.63
N ALA A 272 59.96 -33.01 -27.69
CA ALA A 272 59.75 -34.42 -28.01
C ALA A 272 59.55 -35.30 -26.74
N ARG A 273 58.43 -36.03 -26.74
CA ARG A 273 58.19 -37.34 -26.08
C ARG A 273 57.62 -37.42 -24.63
N LYS A 274 56.31 -37.69 -24.59
CA LYS A 274 55.56 -38.63 -23.74
C LYS A 274 55.35 -38.41 -22.21
N GLU A 275 54.10 -38.09 -21.88
CA GLU A 275 53.12 -39.01 -21.22
C GLU A 275 53.35 -39.49 -19.76
N PRO A 276 52.38 -40.16 -19.09
CA PRO A 276 51.86 -39.59 -17.85
C PRO A 276 52.01 -40.50 -16.61
N TRP A 277 51.77 -39.91 -15.43
CA TRP A 277 51.68 -40.65 -14.17
C TRP A 277 50.27 -40.58 -13.57
N VAL A 278 49.62 -41.74 -13.49
CA VAL A 278 48.39 -41.98 -12.74
C VAL A 278 48.62 -43.18 -11.82
N ASN A 279 48.49 -42.96 -10.51
CA ASN A 279 48.06 -43.90 -9.46
C ASN A 279 48.08 -43.12 -8.14
N ASP A 280 46.96 -42.95 -7.42
CA ASP A 280 46.22 -43.97 -6.64
C ASP A 280 46.99 -44.42 -5.38
N ARG A 281 46.57 -43.97 -4.18
CA ARG A 281 45.83 -44.82 -3.20
C ARG A 281 45.42 -44.13 -1.88
N ARG A 282 44.11 -44.19 -1.63
CA ARG A 282 43.43 -44.63 -0.38
C ARG A 282 43.79 -44.00 0.99
N ARG A 283 42.83 -43.24 1.51
CA ARG A 283 42.04 -43.49 2.76
C ARG A 283 40.75 -42.65 2.63
N ALA A 284 39.49 -43.09 2.80
CA ALA A 284 38.85 -44.03 3.75
C ALA A 284 39.00 -43.54 5.20
N THR A 285 37.94 -43.21 5.96
CA THR A 285 36.49 -43.56 5.92
C THR A 285 35.59 -42.30 5.90
N GLY A 286 34.25 -42.31 5.82
CA GLY A 286 33.25 -43.38 5.59
C GLY A 286 31.94 -43.17 6.39
N PHE A 287 30.77 -43.35 5.73
CA PHE A 287 29.47 -43.91 6.22
C PHE A 287 28.83 -43.39 7.56
N THR A 288 27.50 -43.20 7.70
CA THR A 288 26.33 -43.32 6.79
C THR A 288 25.11 -42.57 7.37
N ALA A 289 24.01 -42.46 6.61
CA ALA A 289 22.72 -41.99 7.10
C ALA A 289 21.79 -43.13 7.58
N SER A 290 20.99 -42.84 8.61
CA SER A 290 19.76 -43.51 9.07
C SER A 290 19.20 -42.64 10.23
N GLY A 291 17.91 -42.55 10.55
CA GLY A 291 16.71 -43.16 9.99
C GLY A 291 15.57 -43.16 11.04
N ASP A 292 14.34 -42.97 10.58
CA ASP A 292 13.05 -43.25 11.25
C ASP A 292 12.66 -42.63 12.61
N SER A 293 11.57 -41.86 12.53
CA SER A 293 10.31 -42.02 13.29
C SER A 293 10.28 -42.00 14.83
N LYS A 294 9.68 -40.93 15.36
CA LYS A 294 8.47 -41.03 16.21
C LYS A 294 7.62 -39.76 16.14
#